data_AF-A0A2D9IZ00-F1
#
_entry.id   AF-A0A2D9IZ00-F1
#
_cell.length_a   1.000
_cell.length_b   1.000
_cell.length_c   1.000
_cell.angle_alpha   90.00
_cell.angle_beta   90.00
_cell.angle_gamma   90.00
#
_symmetry.space_group_name_H-M   'P 1'
#
loop_
_entity.id
_entity.type
_entity.pdbx_description
1 polymer ?
#
loop_
_entity_poly.entity_id
_entity_poly.type
_entity_poly.pdbx_seq_one_letter_code
_entity_poly.pdbx_strand_id
1 'polypeptide(L)'
;MAACTVTDARLVARAIDSRDISTLTDAKADQYIRNPRVLVRDIKTITELLGQLKSQAQNAWGREGADLPTATTYVKYTDGYNSKATVDFLNGRITVETIAKEDSLGELKRALVVTLLATDDPSSTDIFSDRAPDFTGKPFLLGQVVDQDGKAIQFEWRAKRFAEYLIENHRTYVKALGPNRHSVTFPLVKNHNELRKVRYSDPVLAAAARYQVAPSLIFAIIETESSFNPFAISSANAYGLMQIIPSTAGKDVYSRV
;
A
#
# COMPACT_ATOMS: atom_id res chain seq x y z
N MET A 1 -16.39 -9.44 22.24
CA MET A 1 -14.99 -9.21 21.82
C MET A 1 -14.89 -9.46 20.33
N ALA A 2 -14.97 -8.44 19.49
CA ALA A 2 -14.72 -8.61 18.07
C ALA A 2 -13.20 -8.75 17.86
N ALA A 3 -12.77 -9.80 17.18
CA ALA A 3 -11.38 -9.98 16.78
C ALA A 3 -11.01 -8.92 15.73
N CYS A 4 -9.79 -8.40 15.79
CA CYS A 4 -9.28 -7.42 14.82
C CYS A 4 -9.23 -8.07 13.43
N THR A 5 -9.90 -7.45 12.46
CA THR A 5 -9.84 -7.83 11.06
C THR A 5 -8.66 -7.15 10.36
N VAL A 6 -8.29 -7.63 9.18
CA VAL A 6 -7.26 -6.97 8.35
C VAL A 6 -7.63 -5.52 8.03
N THR A 7 -8.92 -5.24 7.86
CA THR A 7 -9.47 -3.91 7.68
C THR A 7 -9.24 -3.02 8.90
N ASP A 8 -9.47 -3.57 10.10
CA ASP A 8 -9.24 -2.87 11.37
C ASP A 8 -7.76 -2.52 11.58
N ALA A 9 -6.86 -3.47 11.31
CA ALA A 9 -5.42 -3.30 11.38
C ALA A 9 -4.90 -2.14 10.50
N ARG A 10 -5.55 -1.86 9.37
CA ARG A 10 -5.17 -0.72 8.51
C ARG A 10 -5.84 0.58 8.87
N LEU A 11 -7.09 0.52 9.32
CA LEU A 11 -7.75 1.70 9.89
C LEU A 11 -6.90 2.25 11.03
N VAL A 12 -6.34 1.37 11.86
CA VAL A 12 -5.31 1.70 12.87
C VAL A 12 -4.11 2.41 12.27
N ALA A 13 -3.49 1.82 11.24
CA ALA A 13 -2.30 2.40 10.59
C ALA A 13 -2.57 3.80 10.01
N ARG A 14 -3.75 4.01 9.41
CA ARG A 14 -4.20 5.32 8.89
C ARG A 14 -4.52 6.34 9.99
N ALA A 15 -5.07 5.90 11.11
CA ALA A 15 -5.44 6.78 12.22
C ALA A 15 -4.23 7.24 13.04
N ILE A 16 -3.26 6.35 13.21
CA ILE A 16 -1.96 6.64 13.81
C ILE A 16 -1.26 7.76 13.03
N ASP A 17 -1.40 7.73 11.71
CA ASP A 17 -0.74 8.60 10.75
C ASP A 17 -1.25 10.04 10.74
N SER A 18 -2.56 10.22 10.57
CA SER A 18 -3.17 11.54 10.48
C SER A 18 -3.15 12.29 11.82
N ARG A 19 -2.84 11.61 12.93
CA ARG A 19 -3.19 12.02 14.30
C ARG A 19 -4.66 12.46 14.42
N ASP A 20 -5.47 12.05 13.44
CA ASP A 20 -6.83 12.46 13.23
C ASP A 20 -7.69 11.21 13.19
N ILE A 21 -8.24 10.97 14.37
CA ILE A 21 -9.00 9.80 14.71
C ILE A 21 -10.35 9.79 13.96
N SER A 22 -10.75 10.91 13.32
CA SER A 22 -11.94 10.98 12.44
C SER A 22 -11.85 10.14 11.15
N THR A 23 -10.64 9.67 10.79
CA THR A 23 -10.43 8.71 9.70
C THR A 23 -10.74 7.26 10.10
N LEU A 24 -10.88 7.01 11.40
CA LEU A 24 -11.55 5.83 11.91
C LEU A 24 -13.05 6.11 11.90
N THR A 25 -13.87 5.06 11.83
CA THR A 25 -15.26 5.23 12.28
C THR A 25 -15.23 5.76 13.71
N ASP A 26 -16.13 6.70 14.04
CA ASP A 26 -16.19 7.35 15.36
C ASP A 26 -16.13 6.32 16.52
N ALA A 27 -16.67 5.11 16.30
CA ALA A 27 -16.64 4.01 17.24
C ALA A 27 -15.24 3.43 17.54
N LYS A 28 -14.36 3.32 16.53
CA LYS A 28 -13.01 2.74 16.67
C LYS A 28 -12.02 3.78 17.22
N ALA A 29 -12.21 5.04 16.81
CA ALA A 29 -11.54 6.19 17.39
C ALA A 29 -11.66 6.24 18.90
N ASP A 30 -12.91 6.26 19.33
CA ASP A 30 -13.32 6.20 20.71
C ASP A 30 -12.81 4.94 21.44
N GLN A 31 -12.74 3.80 20.75
CA GLN A 31 -12.26 2.55 21.34
C GLN A 31 -10.78 2.66 21.76
N TYR A 32 -9.94 3.33 20.96
CA TYR A 32 -8.53 3.53 21.30
C TYR A 32 -8.35 4.56 22.41
N ILE A 33 -9.13 5.63 22.42
CA ILE A 33 -9.10 6.63 23.50
C ILE A 33 -9.53 5.97 24.83
N ARG A 34 -10.63 5.21 24.81
CA ARG A 34 -11.16 4.54 26.01
C ARG A 34 -10.31 3.36 26.47
N ASN A 35 -9.63 2.67 25.56
CA ASN A 35 -8.78 1.52 25.87
C ASN A 35 -7.56 1.43 24.95
N PRO A 36 -6.45 2.10 25.31
CA PRO A 36 -5.21 2.09 24.54
C PRO A 36 -4.60 0.69 24.32
N ARG A 37 -4.98 -0.32 25.12
CA ARG A 37 -4.50 -1.71 24.91
C ARG A 37 -5.04 -2.35 23.63
N VAL A 38 -6.17 -1.87 23.11
CA VAL A 38 -6.72 -2.37 21.83
C VAL A 38 -5.78 -2.01 20.67
N LEU A 39 -5.24 -0.78 20.67
CA LEU A 39 -4.26 -0.34 19.69
C LEU A 39 -3.02 -1.24 19.68
N VAL A 40 -2.47 -1.53 20.86
CA VAL A 40 -1.31 -2.42 21.02
C VAL A 40 -1.59 -3.83 20.48
N ARG A 41 -2.80 -4.35 20.74
CA ARG A 41 -3.22 -5.66 20.22
C ARG A 41 -3.32 -5.66 18.69
N ASP A 42 -3.92 -4.63 18.12
CA ASP A 42 -4.12 -4.53 16.67
C ASP A 42 -2.77 -4.42 15.93
N ILE A 43 -1.80 -3.68 16.50
CA ILE A 43 -0.44 -3.62 15.97
C ILE A 43 0.24 -4.99 16.00
N LYS A 44 0.11 -5.72 17.11
CA LYS A 44 0.66 -7.07 17.22
C LYS A 44 0.11 -7.98 16.10
N THR A 45 -1.19 -7.88 15.82
CA THR A 45 -1.82 -8.61 14.71
C THR A 45 -1.22 -8.23 13.36
N ILE A 46 -0.92 -6.95 13.10
CA ILE A 46 -0.23 -6.54 11.86
C ILE A 46 1.16 -7.18 11.76
N THR A 47 1.94 -7.16 12.84
CA THR A 47 3.28 -7.78 12.85
C THR A 47 3.20 -9.28 12.57
N GLU A 48 2.21 -9.98 13.13
CA GLU A 48 1.96 -11.41 12.86
C GLU A 48 1.60 -11.65 11.39
N LEU A 49 0.72 -10.83 10.81
CA LEU A 49 0.35 -10.90 9.39
C LEU A 49 1.52 -10.64 8.45
N LEU A 50 2.37 -9.65 8.75
CA LEU A 50 3.61 -9.41 7.99
C LEU A 50 4.59 -10.59 8.08
N GLY A 51 4.69 -11.22 9.25
CA GLY A 51 5.48 -12.43 9.43
C GLY A 51 4.98 -13.59 8.57
N GLN A 52 3.65 -13.76 8.49
CA GLN A 52 3.01 -14.76 7.62
C GLN A 52 3.25 -14.46 6.15
N LEU A 53 3.01 -13.21 5.72
CA LEU A 53 3.29 -12.74 4.36
C LEU A 53 4.74 -13.04 3.96
N LYS A 54 5.70 -12.68 4.82
CA LYS A 54 7.12 -12.94 4.59
C LYS A 54 7.42 -14.41 4.41
N SER A 55 6.85 -15.27 5.26
CA SER A 55 7.03 -16.71 5.15
C SER A 55 6.50 -17.23 3.81
N GLN A 56 5.27 -16.86 3.43
CA GLN A 56 4.66 -17.29 2.18
C GLN A 56 5.43 -16.79 0.95
N ALA A 57 5.81 -15.50 0.95
CA ALA A 57 6.60 -14.90 -0.11
C ALA A 57 7.96 -15.59 -0.27
N GLN A 58 8.66 -15.89 0.83
CA GLN A 58 9.96 -16.58 0.78
C GLN A 58 9.83 -18.03 0.32
N ASN A 59 8.73 -18.72 0.67
CA ASN A 59 8.48 -20.07 0.21
C ASN A 59 8.27 -20.12 -1.32
N ALA A 60 7.55 -19.15 -1.88
CA ALA A 60 7.29 -19.09 -3.32
C ALA A 60 8.47 -18.51 -4.13
N TRP A 61 9.12 -17.45 -3.64
CA TRP A 61 10.08 -16.65 -4.42
C TRP A 61 11.54 -16.77 -3.96
N GLY A 62 11.80 -17.49 -2.87
CA GLY A 62 13.09 -17.48 -2.20
C GLY A 62 13.38 -16.16 -1.49
N ARG A 63 14.49 -16.10 -0.74
CA ARG A 63 14.83 -14.93 0.10
C ARG A 63 15.06 -13.65 -0.69
N GLU A 64 15.63 -13.75 -1.89
CA GLU A 64 15.96 -12.58 -2.72
C GLU A 64 14.79 -12.11 -3.59
N GLY A 65 13.81 -12.96 -3.86
CA GLY A 65 12.63 -12.62 -4.66
C GLY A 65 11.40 -12.22 -3.82
N ALA A 66 11.46 -12.41 -2.50
CA ALA A 66 10.38 -12.10 -1.58
C ALA A 66 10.39 -10.61 -1.20
N ASP A 67 9.60 -9.82 -1.92
CA ASP A 67 9.42 -8.40 -1.62
C ASP A 67 8.45 -8.25 -0.45
N LEU A 68 8.69 -7.24 0.38
CA LEU A 68 7.81 -6.88 1.49
C LEU A 68 7.42 -5.41 1.38
N PRO A 69 6.22 -5.04 1.86
CA PRO A 69 5.86 -3.64 2.01
C PRO A 69 6.90 -2.88 2.84
N THR A 70 7.16 -1.63 2.44
CA THR A 70 8.02 -0.69 3.17
C THR A 70 7.28 0.64 3.36
N ALA A 71 7.97 1.64 3.92
CA ALA A 71 7.40 2.98 4.01
C ALA A 71 7.11 3.58 2.63
N THR A 72 7.93 3.29 1.62
CA THR A 72 7.82 3.86 0.27
C THR A 72 7.42 2.86 -0.81
N THR A 73 7.22 1.59 -0.44
CA THR A 73 6.94 0.50 -1.39
C THR A 73 5.67 -0.23 -1.00
N TYR A 74 4.70 -0.27 -1.91
CA TYR A 74 3.56 -1.17 -1.83
C TYR A 74 3.91 -2.51 -2.48
N VAL A 75 3.52 -3.60 -1.83
CA VAL A 75 3.65 -4.95 -2.36
C VAL A 75 2.33 -5.68 -2.20
N LYS A 76 1.88 -6.34 -3.26
CA LYS A 76 0.68 -7.18 -3.26
C LYS A 76 0.96 -8.48 -3.97
N TYR A 77 0.75 -9.58 -3.26
CA TYR A 77 0.76 -10.92 -3.84
C TYR A 77 -0.66 -11.29 -4.30
N THR A 78 -0.75 -12.11 -5.35
CA THR A 78 -1.98 -12.72 -5.88
C THR A 78 -1.70 -14.14 -6.35
N ASP A 79 -2.76 -14.84 -6.78
CA ASP A 79 -2.67 -16.14 -7.46
C ASP A 79 -1.90 -17.18 -6.63
N GLY A 80 -2.23 -17.33 -5.33
CA GLY A 80 -1.53 -18.29 -4.46
C GLY A 80 -0.06 -17.91 -4.21
N TYR A 81 0.25 -16.62 -4.18
CA TYR A 81 1.60 -16.06 -4.11
C TYR A 81 2.46 -16.30 -5.36
N ASN A 82 1.92 -16.80 -6.46
CA ASN A 82 2.69 -16.97 -7.71
C ASN A 82 2.89 -15.66 -8.47
N SER A 83 2.11 -14.63 -8.14
CA SER A 83 2.21 -13.32 -8.76
C SER A 83 2.38 -12.24 -7.70
N LYS A 84 3.14 -11.19 -8.03
CA LYS A 84 3.31 -10.02 -7.17
C LYS A 84 3.34 -8.73 -7.97
N ALA A 85 2.86 -7.67 -7.35
CA ALA A 85 2.98 -6.31 -7.83
C ALA A 85 3.69 -5.45 -6.78
N THR A 86 4.71 -4.72 -7.23
CA THR A 86 5.51 -3.81 -6.43
C THR A 86 5.38 -2.40 -7.00
N VAL A 87 4.89 -1.46 -6.19
CA VAL A 87 4.82 -0.05 -6.53
C VAL A 87 5.82 0.70 -5.66
N ASP A 88 6.89 1.17 -6.28
CA ASP A 88 7.90 2.03 -5.67
C ASP A 88 7.46 3.49 -5.83
N PHE A 89 6.91 4.08 -4.77
CA PHE A 89 6.40 5.44 -4.78
C PHE A 89 7.50 6.50 -4.82
N LEU A 90 8.70 6.16 -4.32
CA LEU A 90 9.86 7.04 -4.31
C LEU A 90 10.43 7.19 -5.72
N ASN A 91 10.67 6.07 -6.40
CA ASN A 91 11.26 6.05 -7.74
C ASN A 91 10.21 6.11 -8.87
N GLY A 92 8.93 6.12 -8.53
CA GLY A 92 7.83 6.21 -9.50
C GLY A 92 7.78 5.02 -10.45
N ARG A 93 7.98 3.80 -9.95
CA ARG A 93 8.09 2.59 -10.76
C ARG A 93 7.13 1.51 -10.29
N ILE A 94 6.45 0.88 -11.23
CA ILE A 94 5.62 -0.29 -10.99
C ILE A 94 6.29 -1.49 -11.67
N THR A 95 6.40 -2.59 -10.92
CA THR A 95 6.86 -3.87 -11.44
C THR A 95 5.83 -4.93 -11.08
N VAL A 96 5.35 -5.68 -12.05
CA VAL A 96 4.44 -6.82 -11.86
C VAL A 96 5.11 -8.08 -12.39
N GLU A 97 5.17 -9.12 -11.56
CA GLU A 97 5.91 -10.34 -11.86
C GLU A 97 5.07 -11.57 -11.56
N THR A 98 5.34 -12.66 -12.28
CA THR A 98 4.78 -13.98 -11.99
C THR A 98 5.80 -15.09 -12.21
N ILE A 99 5.75 -16.10 -11.33
CA ILE A 99 6.54 -17.33 -11.38
C ILE A 99 5.72 -18.53 -11.86
N ALA A 100 4.46 -18.32 -12.26
CA ALA A 100 3.60 -19.37 -12.77
C ALA A 100 4.19 -20.02 -14.02
N LYS A 101 4.07 -21.36 -14.09
CA LYS A 101 4.66 -22.16 -15.18
C LYS A 101 3.68 -22.41 -16.33
N GLU A 102 2.40 -22.55 -16.02
CA GLU A 102 1.36 -22.93 -16.99
C GLU A 102 0.67 -21.68 -17.55
N ASP A 103 -0.15 -21.00 -16.74
CA ASP A 103 -0.87 -19.78 -17.13
C ASP A 103 -0.09 -18.49 -16.80
N SER A 104 1.19 -18.43 -17.19
CA SER A 104 2.05 -17.30 -16.82
C SER A 104 1.55 -15.96 -17.36
N LEU A 105 1.07 -15.92 -18.61
CA LEU A 105 0.55 -14.68 -19.19
C LEU A 105 -0.82 -14.28 -18.61
N GLY A 106 -1.68 -15.26 -18.30
CA GLY A 106 -2.97 -15.00 -17.67
C GLY A 106 -2.82 -14.47 -16.26
N GLU A 107 -1.95 -15.07 -15.45
CA GLU A 107 -1.62 -14.57 -14.10
C GLU A 107 -1.00 -13.17 -14.15
N LEU A 108 -0.02 -12.94 -15.03
CA LEU A 108 0.59 -11.63 -15.20
C LEU A 108 -0.45 -10.55 -15.56
N LYS A 109 -1.39 -10.89 -16.46
CA LYS A 109 -2.48 -10.00 -16.86
C LYS A 109 -3.42 -9.71 -15.69
N ARG A 110 -3.81 -10.73 -14.92
CA ARG A 110 -4.66 -10.57 -13.72
C ARG A 110 -3.98 -9.66 -12.71
N ALA A 111 -2.71 -9.91 -12.38
CA ALA A 111 -1.94 -9.11 -11.45
C ALA A 111 -1.80 -7.64 -11.91
N LEU A 112 -1.60 -7.40 -13.21
CA LEU A 112 -1.59 -6.04 -13.78
C LEU A 112 -2.95 -5.34 -13.59
N VAL A 113 -4.05 -6.00 -13.93
CA VAL A 113 -5.41 -5.43 -13.77
C VAL A 113 -5.70 -5.15 -12.30
N VAL A 114 -5.39 -6.09 -11.43
CA VAL A 114 -5.52 -5.93 -9.97
C VAL A 114 -4.75 -4.72 -9.48
N THR A 115 -3.50 -4.55 -9.90
CA THR A 115 -2.66 -3.42 -9.49
C THR A 115 -3.24 -2.09 -9.94
N LEU A 116 -3.68 -2.00 -11.20
CA LEU A 116 -4.20 -0.75 -11.79
C LEU A 116 -5.53 -0.31 -11.18
N LEU A 117 -6.33 -1.24 -10.67
CA LEU A 117 -7.68 -0.98 -10.14
C LEU A 117 -7.78 -1.07 -8.62
N ALA A 118 -6.73 -1.56 -7.94
CA ALA A 118 -6.69 -1.62 -6.50
C ALA A 118 -6.98 -0.25 -5.89
N THR A 119 -7.76 -0.26 -4.81
CA THR A 119 -8.12 0.92 -4.03
C THR A 119 -7.17 1.08 -2.86
N ASP A 120 -7.09 2.28 -2.28
CA ASP A 120 -6.40 2.45 -1.00
C ASP A 120 -7.27 2.04 0.20
N ASP A 121 -8.56 1.78 -0.03
CA ASP A 121 -9.52 1.40 1.00
C ASP A 121 -9.16 0.04 1.63
N PRO A 122 -8.92 0.00 2.96
CA PRO A 122 -8.60 -1.22 3.68
C PRO A 122 -9.73 -2.25 3.76
N SER A 123 -10.96 -1.87 3.44
CA SER A 123 -12.11 -2.78 3.40
C SER A 123 -12.17 -3.59 2.10
N SER A 124 -11.70 -3.03 0.98
CA SER A 124 -11.74 -3.67 -0.35
C SER A 124 -10.39 -4.21 -0.82
N THR A 125 -9.26 -3.74 -0.26
CA THR A 125 -7.92 -4.20 -0.64
C THR A 125 -7.21 -4.83 0.55
N ASP A 126 -6.89 -6.14 0.52
CA ASP A 126 -5.97 -6.79 1.49
C ASP A 126 -4.55 -6.87 0.90
N ILE A 127 -3.50 -6.55 1.67
CA ILE A 127 -2.08 -6.53 1.23
C ILE A 127 -1.25 -7.60 1.95
N PHE A 128 -1.82 -8.23 2.97
CA PHE A 128 -1.15 -9.24 3.76
C PHE A 128 -1.46 -10.66 3.28
N SER A 129 -2.47 -10.81 2.42
CA SER A 129 -2.82 -12.07 1.76
C SER A 129 -2.76 -11.96 0.24
N ASP A 130 -3.01 -13.08 -0.44
CA ASP A 130 -3.09 -13.22 -1.89
C ASP A 130 -4.49 -12.96 -2.47
N ARG A 131 -5.49 -12.64 -1.63
CA ARG A 131 -6.88 -12.42 -2.09
C ARG A 131 -6.96 -11.25 -3.07
N ALA A 132 -7.67 -11.43 -4.18
CA ALA A 132 -7.94 -10.34 -5.10
C ALA A 132 -8.77 -9.24 -4.40
N PRO A 133 -8.47 -7.95 -4.64
CA PRO A 133 -9.26 -6.85 -4.10
C PRO A 133 -10.61 -6.76 -4.81
N ASP A 134 -11.58 -6.15 -4.14
CA ASP A 134 -12.77 -5.63 -4.82
C ASP A 134 -12.40 -4.31 -5.53
N PHE A 135 -12.91 -4.11 -6.74
CA PHE A 135 -12.68 -2.91 -7.54
C PHE A 135 -13.69 -1.80 -7.24
N THR A 136 -14.44 -1.92 -6.14
CA THR A 136 -15.37 -0.89 -5.67
C THR A 136 -14.61 0.33 -5.14
N GLY A 137 -14.86 1.48 -5.77
CA GLY A 137 -14.29 2.77 -5.36
C GLY A 137 -13.28 3.31 -6.36
N LYS A 138 -12.46 4.26 -5.89
CA LYS A 138 -11.48 4.98 -6.72
C LYS A 138 -10.12 4.28 -6.65
N PRO A 139 -9.51 3.88 -7.78
CA PRO A 139 -8.19 3.27 -7.76
C PRO A 139 -7.15 4.21 -7.16
N PHE A 140 -6.22 3.68 -6.36
CA PHE A 140 -5.21 4.52 -5.73
C PHE A 140 -4.22 5.08 -6.75
N LEU A 141 -3.98 4.35 -7.85
CA LEU A 141 -3.15 4.78 -8.98
C LEU A 141 -3.86 5.68 -9.99
N LEU A 142 -5.13 6.05 -9.76
CA LEU A 142 -5.87 6.90 -10.70
C LEU A 142 -5.14 8.23 -10.93
N GLY A 143 -4.82 8.50 -12.19
CA GLY A 143 -4.05 9.68 -12.62
C GLY A 143 -2.54 9.59 -12.39
N GLN A 144 -2.08 8.64 -11.56
CA GLN A 144 -0.65 8.35 -11.38
C GLN A 144 -0.10 7.42 -12.47
N VAL A 145 -0.99 6.67 -13.13
CA VAL A 145 -0.70 5.86 -14.30
C VAL A 145 -1.64 6.28 -15.42
N VAL A 146 -1.09 6.38 -16.63
CA VAL A 146 -1.85 6.54 -17.87
C VAL A 146 -1.54 5.37 -18.78
N ASP A 147 -2.52 4.99 -19.59
CA ASP A 147 -2.35 3.96 -20.60
C ASP A 147 -1.58 4.48 -21.83
N GLN A 148 -1.42 3.64 -22.86
CA GLN A 148 -0.74 3.99 -24.10
C GLN A 148 -1.38 5.15 -24.87
N ASP A 149 -2.65 5.49 -24.59
CA ASP A 149 -3.34 6.64 -25.19
C ASP A 149 -3.21 7.90 -24.31
N GLY A 150 -2.43 7.85 -23.24
CA GLY A 150 -2.29 8.92 -22.25
C GLY A 150 -3.54 9.13 -21.39
N LYS A 151 -4.42 8.12 -21.27
CA LYS A 151 -5.65 8.21 -20.47
C LYS A 151 -5.49 7.56 -19.12
N ALA A 152 -6.06 8.20 -18.10
CA ALA A 152 -6.12 7.64 -16.76
C ALA A 152 -6.98 6.36 -16.74
N ILE A 153 -6.60 5.43 -15.88
CA ILE A 153 -7.19 4.09 -15.81
C ILE A 153 -8.07 4.00 -14.57
N GLN A 154 -9.38 3.86 -14.78
CA GLN A 154 -10.36 3.68 -13.70
C GLN A 154 -11.33 2.52 -13.94
N PHE A 155 -11.39 2.01 -15.16
CA PHE A 155 -12.37 0.99 -15.56
C PHE A 155 -11.66 -0.29 -15.96
N GLU A 156 -12.31 -1.41 -15.65
CA GLU A 156 -11.76 -2.74 -15.89
C GLU A 156 -11.41 -2.99 -17.35
N TRP A 157 -12.26 -2.58 -18.30
CA TRP A 157 -11.98 -2.75 -19.73
C TRP A 157 -10.69 -2.03 -20.16
N ARG A 158 -10.42 -0.83 -19.62
CA ARG A 158 -9.23 -0.05 -19.95
C ARG A 158 -8.00 -0.66 -19.29
N ALA A 159 -8.12 -1.10 -18.04
CA ALA A 159 -7.05 -1.81 -17.35
C ALA A 159 -6.67 -3.11 -18.08
N LYS A 160 -7.65 -3.90 -18.55
CA LYS A 160 -7.42 -5.12 -19.33
C LYS A 160 -6.69 -4.83 -20.64
N ARG A 161 -7.14 -3.82 -21.39
CA ARG A 161 -6.49 -3.39 -22.65
C ARG A 161 -5.06 -2.90 -22.41
N PHE A 162 -4.82 -2.13 -21.35
CA PHE A 162 -3.48 -1.66 -21.03
C PHE A 162 -2.57 -2.80 -20.55
N ALA A 163 -3.10 -3.74 -19.77
CA ALA A 163 -2.35 -4.93 -19.35
C ALA A 163 -1.91 -5.78 -20.55
N GLU A 164 -2.76 -5.97 -21.57
CA GLU A 164 -2.39 -6.63 -22.82
C GLU A 164 -1.27 -5.90 -23.54
N TYR A 165 -1.40 -4.58 -23.71
CA TYR A 165 -0.36 -3.73 -24.30
C TYR A 165 0.98 -3.86 -23.56
N LEU A 166 0.95 -3.82 -22.23
CA LEU A 166 2.16 -3.96 -21.40
C LEU A 166 2.81 -5.34 -21.55
N ILE A 167 2.02 -6.41 -21.60
CA ILE A 167 2.53 -7.77 -21.79
C ILE A 167 3.16 -7.95 -23.17
N GLU A 168 2.61 -7.32 -24.19
CA GLU A 168 3.12 -7.39 -25.56
C GLU A 168 4.40 -6.58 -25.75
N ASN A 169 4.48 -5.37 -25.14
CA ASN A 169 5.53 -4.39 -25.45
C ASN A 169 6.59 -4.25 -24.36
N HIS A 170 6.29 -4.60 -23.12
CA HIS A 170 7.15 -4.33 -21.95
C HIS A 170 7.48 -5.57 -21.11
N ARG A 171 7.00 -6.76 -21.51
CA ARG A 171 7.30 -8.01 -20.80
C ARG A 171 8.75 -8.43 -21.03
N THR A 172 9.39 -8.85 -19.94
CA THR A 172 10.70 -9.48 -19.93
C THR A 172 10.63 -10.83 -19.22
N TYR A 173 11.64 -11.67 -19.43
CA TYR A 173 11.83 -12.90 -18.69
C TYR A 173 13.11 -12.79 -17.86
N VAL A 174 12.98 -12.90 -16.55
CA VAL A 174 14.09 -12.70 -15.61
C VAL A 174 14.57 -14.06 -15.12
N LYS A 175 15.84 -14.37 -15.41
CA LYS A 175 16.56 -15.46 -14.74
C LYS A 175 17.04 -14.96 -13.38
N ALA A 176 16.70 -15.67 -12.32
CA ALA A 176 17.00 -15.24 -10.96
C ALA A 176 17.64 -16.38 -10.16
N LEU A 177 18.17 -16.02 -8.98
CA LEU A 177 18.61 -17.01 -7.98
C LEU A 177 17.42 -17.77 -7.38
N GLY A 178 16.25 -17.14 -7.32
CA GLY A 178 14.97 -17.78 -7.06
C GLY A 178 14.31 -18.35 -8.33
N PRO A 179 12.98 -18.57 -8.34
CA PRO A 179 12.28 -18.99 -9.56
C PRO A 179 12.46 -17.96 -10.68
N ASN A 180 12.63 -18.46 -11.89
CA ASN A 180 12.54 -17.63 -13.08
C ASN A 180 11.12 -17.06 -13.20
N ARG A 181 11.00 -15.89 -13.80
CA ARG A 181 9.74 -15.15 -13.79
C ARG A 181 9.53 -14.31 -15.04
N HIS A 182 8.27 -14.12 -15.39
CA HIS A 182 7.88 -13.04 -16.30
C HIS A 182 7.71 -11.76 -15.50
N SER A 183 8.15 -10.64 -16.07
CA SER A 183 8.15 -9.33 -15.41
C SER A 183 7.73 -8.25 -16.38
N VAL A 184 6.86 -7.35 -15.94
CA VAL A 184 6.45 -6.14 -16.65
C VAL A 184 6.76 -4.96 -15.75
N THR A 185 7.54 -4.00 -16.26
CA THR A 185 7.89 -2.78 -15.54
C THR A 185 7.46 -1.56 -16.33
N PHE A 186 6.79 -0.62 -15.67
CA PHE A 186 6.31 0.62 -16.27
C PHE A 186 6.32 1.78 -15.25
N PRO A 187 6.48 3.03 -15.71
CA PRO A 187 6.61 4.17 -14.80
C PRO A 187 5.25 4.71 -14.36
N LEU A 188 5.24 5.36 -13.19
CA LEU A 188 4.24 6.37 -12.86
C LEU A 188 4.47 7.62 -13.73
N VAL A 189 3.46 8.48 -13.85
CA VAL A 189 3.60 9.80 -14.49
C VAL A 189 4.63 10.66 -13.76
N LYS A 190 5.36 11.53 -14.48
CA LYS A 190 6.48 12.31 -13.91
C LYS A 190 6.11 13.13 -12.68
N ASN A 191 4.88 13.64 -12.61
CA ASN A 191 4.38 14.44 -11.49
C ASN A 191 3.62 13.60 -10.45
N HIS A 192 3.84 12.29 -10.37
CA HIS A 192 3.12 11.39 -9.46
C HIS A 192 3.18 11.86 -8.00
N ASN A 193 4.31 12.42 -7.57
CA ASN A 193 4.49 12.89 -6.20
C ASN A 193 3.59 14.09 -5.89
N GLU A 194 3.52 15.06 -6.80
CA GLU A 194 2.62 16.21 -6.68
C GLU A 194 1.14 15.80 -6.69
N LEU A 195 0.77 14.82 -7.51
CA LEU A 195 -0.60 14.28 -7.50
C LEU A 195 -0.98 13.66 -6.15
N ARG A 196 -0.03 13.00 -5.48
CA ARG A 196 -0.25 12.46 -4.14
C ARG A 196 -0.25 13.56 -3.07
N LYS A 197 0.63 14.55 -3.14
CA LYS A 197 0.59 15.74 -2.26
C LYS A 197 -0.79 16.40 -2.27
N VAL A 198 -1.35 16.61 -3.46
CA VAL A 198 -2.71 17.17 -3.64
C VAL A 198 -3.76 16.29 -2.99
N ARG A 199 -3.67 14.96 -3.12
CA ARG A 199 -4.61 14.01 -2.48
C ARG A 199 -4.67 14.17 -0.96
N TYR A 200 -3.55 14.51 -0.32
CA TYR A 200 -3.47 14.66 1.14
C TYR A 200 -3.51 16.11 1.61
N SER A 201 -3.86 17.06 0.74
CA SER A 201 -3.85 18.48 1.08
C SER A 201 -4.84 18.84 2.20
N ASP A 202 -6.09 18.41 2.09
CA ASP A 202 -7.13 18.68 3.10
C ASP A 202 -6.74 18.20 4.52
N PRO A 203 -6.37 16.92 4.76
CA PRO A 203 -5.99 16.47 6.10
C PRO A 203 -4.72 17.15 6.60
N VAL A 204 -3.75 17.47 5.73
CA VAL A 204 -2.53 18.18 6.12
C VAL A 204 -2.84 19.61 6.56
N LEU A 205 -3.69 20.33 5.82
CA LEU A 205 -4.09 21.70 6.16
C LEU A 205 -4.90 21.74 7.47
N ALA A 206 -5.78 20.76 7.68
CA ALA A 206 -6.54 20.62 8.92
C ALA A 206 -5.60 20.37 10.12
N ALA A 207 -4.65 19.45 9.99
CA ALA A 207 -3.66 19.16 11.03
C ALA A 207 -2.75 20.36 11.32
N ALA A 208 -2.28 21.06 10.27
CA ALA A 208 -1.46 22.25 10.39
C ALA A 208 -2.18 23.36 11.19
N ALA A 209 -3.45 23.61 10.89
CA ALA A 209 -4.27 24.59 11.60
C ALA A 209 -4.48 24.18 13.07
N ARG A 210 -4.78 22.90 13.33
CA ARG A 210 -5.02 22.38 14.67
C ARG A 210 -3.79 22.47 15.58
N TYR A 211 -2.63 22.12 15.06
CA TYR A 211 -1.38 22.02 15.84
C TYR A 211 -0.47 23.24 15.68
N GLN A 212 -0.91 24.27 14.96
CA GLN A 212 -0.15 25.51 14.71
C GLN A 212 1.26 25.26 14.15
N VAL A 213 1.37 24.31 13.23
CA VAL A 213 2.62 24.00 12.51
C VAL A 213 2.49 24.40 11.04
N ALA A 214 3.59 24.75 10.40
CA ALA A 214 3.57 25.09 8.99
C ALA A 214 3.15 23.87 8.13
N PRO A 215 2.18 24.00 7.19
CA PRO A 215 1.79 22.90 6.31
C PRO A 215 2.96 22.31 5.52
N SER A 216 3.90 23.17 5.09
CA SER A 216 5.12 22.76 4.38
C SER A 216 5.99 21.80 5.19
N LEU A 217 6.04 21.96 6.52
CA LEU A 217 6.77 21.05 7.40
C LEU A 217 6.10 19.66 7.42
N ILE A 218 4.76 19.61 7.54
CA ILE A 218 4.03 18.35 7.52
C ILE A 218 4.23 17.64 6.17
N PHE A 219 4.09 18.36 5.06
CA PHE A 219 4.34 17.79 3.73
C PHE A 219 5.77 17.25 3.59
N ALA A 220 6.77 18.00 4.05
CA ALA A 220 8.17 17.57 3.98
C ALA A 220 8.43 16.30 4.80
N ILE A 221 7.81 16.18 5.98
CA ILE A 221 7.89 14.96 6.80
C ILE A 221 7.24 13.79 6.04
N ILE A 222 6.00 13.93 5.56
CA ILE A 222 5.31 12.84 4.84
C ILE A 222 6.10 12.40 3.61
N GLU A 223 6.63 13.35 2.84
CA GLU A 223 7.42 13.09 1.64
C GLU A 223 8.66 12.25 1.96
N THR A 224 9.37 12.63 3.03
CA THR A 224 10.59 11.95 3.50
C THR A 224 10.29 10.57 4.07
N GLU A 225 9.22 10.44 4.86
CA GLU A 225 8.90 9.22 5.59
C GLU A 225 8.29 8.14 4.69
N SER A 226 7.42 8.52 3.74
CA SER A 226 6.64 7.54 2.97
C SER A 226 6.51 7.83 1.48
N SER A 227 6.98 8.99 0.99
CA SER A 227 6.69 9.45 -0.37
C SER A 227 5.19 9.46 -0.71
N PHE A 228 4.37 9.75 0.30
CA PHE A 228 2.90 9.74 0.26
C PHE A 228 2.30 8.37 -0.05
N ASN A 229 2.92 7.29 0.39
CA ASN A 229 2.40 5.93 0.24
C ASN A 229 1.23 5.67 1.23
N PRO A 230 -0.02 5.46 0.77
CA PRO A 230 -1.16 5.16 1.65
C PRO A 230 -1.04 3.82 2.41
N PHE A 231 -0.11 2.97 2.00
CA PHE A 231 0.11 1.63 2.54
C PHE A 231 1.44 1.53 3.30
N ALA A 232 2.00 2.65 3.73
CA ALA A 232 3.32 2.73 4.32
C ALA A 232 3.41 1.94 5.64
N ILE A 233 4.28 0.93 5.66
CA ILE A 233 4.57 0.10 6.82
C ILE A 233 6.07 -0.20 6.84
N SER A 234 6.77 0.13 7.92
CA SER A 234 8.20 -0.20 8.04
C SER A 234 8.46 -1.51 8.79
N SER A 235 9.66 -2.04 8.59
CA SER A 235 10.21 -3.16 9.35
C SER A 235 10.36 -2.86 10.85
N ALA A 236 10.43 -1.58 11.22
CA ALA A 236 10.48 -1.13 12.61
C ALA A 236 9.07 -0.96 13.24
N ASN A 237 8.01 -1.44 12.58
CA ASN A 237 6.61 -1.24 12.98
C ASN A 237 6.22 0.24 13.09
N ALA A 238 6.73 1.06 12.17
CA ALA A 238 6.21 2.41 11.94
C ALA A 238 5.13 2.35 10.85
N TYR A 239 4.06 3.12 11.03
CA TYR A 239 2.86 3.03 10.20
C TYR A 239 2.42 4.39 9.68
N GLY A 240 1.91 4.42 8.45
CA GLY A 240 1.30 5.60 7.85
C GLY A 240 2.26 6.51 7.08
N LEU A 241 1.70 7.53 6.42
CA LEU A 241 2.36 8.58 5.68
C LEU A 241 3.52 9.27 6.46
N MET A 242 3.37 9.46 7.78
CA MET A 242 4.34 10.06 8.70
C MET A 242 5.14 9.04 9.53
N GLN A 243 4.95 7.73 9.28
CA GLN A 243 5.71 6.64 9.92
C GLN A 243 5.76 6.75 11.46
N ILE A 244 4.61 6.78 12.11
CA ILE A 244 4.54 6.86 13.57
C ILE A 244 4.68 5.46 14.20
N ILE A 245 5.52 5.35 15.24
CA ILE A 245 5.71 4.13 16.03
C ILE A 245 4.83 4.18 17.28
N PRO A 246 3.82 3.31 17.44
CA PRO A 246 2.83 3.46 18.51
C PRO A 246 3.38 3.22 19.92
N SER A 247 4.38 2.35 20.08
CA SER A 247 4.99 2.03 21.38
C SER A 247 5.75 3.20 22.00
N THR A 248 6.22 4.14 21.18
CA THR A 248 6.96 5.34 21.61
C THR A 248 6.10 6.59 21.54
N ALA A 249 5.31 6.77 20.48
CA ALA A 249 4.47 7.95 20.30
C ALA A 249 3.32 8.04 21.32
N GLY A 250 2.75 6.90 21.74
CA GLY A 250 1.70 6.85 22.75
C GLY A 250 2.16 7.28 24.14
N LYS A 251 3.45 7.21 24.46
CA LYS A 251 3.97 7.61 25.78
C LYS A 251 4.16 9.12 25.91
N ASP A 252 4.57 9.77 24.83
CA ASP A 252 4.90 11.21 24.83
C ASP A 252 3.71 12.12 24.48
N VAL A 253 2.75 11.63 23.69
CA VAL A 253 1.55 12.42 23.34
C VAL A 253 0.47 12.35 24.43
N TYR A 254 0.31 11.21 25.11
CA TYR A 254 -0.67 11.07 26.20
C TYR A 254 -0.20 11.65 27.53
N SER A 255 1.08 11.99 27.69
CA SER A 255 1.60 12.60 28.91
C SER A 255 1.55 14.14 28.90
N ARG A 256 1.07 14.74 27.81
CA ARG A 256 1.05 16.21 27.63
C ARG A 256 -0.29 16.79 27.14
N VAL A 257 -1.38 16.04 27.27
CA VAL A 257 -2.75 16.58 27.13
C VAL A 257 -3.45 16.49 28.48
#